data_AF-A0A0K8NV55-F1
#
_entry.id   AF-A0A0K8NV55-F1
#
_cell.length_a   1.000
_cell.length_b   1.000
_cell.length_c   1.000
_cell.angle_alpha   90.00
_cell.angle_beta   90.00
_cell.angle_gamma   90.00
#
_symmetry.space_group_name_H-M   'P 1'
#
loop_
_entity.id
_entity.type
_entity.pdbx_description
1 polymer ?
#
loop_
_entity_poly.entity_id
_entity_poly.type
_entity_poly.pdbx_seq_one_letter_code
_entity_poly.pdbx_strand_id
1 'polypeptide(L)'
;MPRVPVPATPLADSPAAAPSAALPDTGFLRQPQVLSFVPISKSTLWRRVHARTFPEPVKLSERVTVWRAEDIRRWIEQQGVAS
;
A
#
# COMPACT_ATOMS: atom_id res chain seq x y z
N MET A 1 5.90 47.24 24.44
CA MET A 1 5.08 46.38 23.55
C MET A 1 5.38 44.92 23.90
N PRO A 2 4.50 44.20 24.61
CA PRO A 2 4.74 42.80 24.94
C PRO A 2 4.52 41.94 23.70
N ARG A 3 5.54 41.16 23.30
CA ARG A 3 5.42 40.15 22.25
C ARG A 3 4.66 38.96 22.83
N VAL A 4 3.43 38.77 22.39
CA VAL A 4 2.66 37.54 22.64
C VAL A 4 3.41 36.36 22.03
N PRO A 5 3.75 35.31 22.78
CA PRO A 5 4.11 34.03 22.19
C PRO A 5 2.82 33.34 21.74
N VAL A 6 2.72 33.05 20.44
CA VAL A 6 1.67 32.17 19.93
C VAL A 6 1.91 30.76 20.49
N PRO A 7 0.95 30.14 21.19
CA PRO A 7 1.05 28.72 21.47
C PRO A 7 0.84 27.98 20.14
N ALA A 8 1.86 27.24 19.71
CA ALA A 8 1.69 26.22 18.68
C ALA A 8 0.71 25.18 19.23
N THR A 9 -0.47 25.10 18.64
CA THR A 9 -1.46 24.07 18.92
C THR A 9 -0.80 22.69 18.79
N PRO A 10 -0.86 21.83 19.83
CA PRO A 10 -0.40 20.47 19.72
C PRO A 10 -1.39 19.68 18.84
N LEU A 11 -0.80 19.04 17.83
CA LEU A 11 -1.25 17.83 17.14
C LEU A 11 -2.45 17.11 17.82
N ALA A 12 -3.64 17.26 17.24
CA ALA A 12 -4.77 16.33 17.31
C ALA A 12 -5.66 16.68 16.11
N ASP A 13 -6.14 15.80 15.24
CA ASP A 13 -6.37 14.37 15.32
C ASP A 13 -6.31 13.90 13.87
N SER A 14 -5.29 13.13 13.51
CA SER A 14 -5.36 12.31 12.31
C SER A 14 -5.04 10.91 12.78
N PRO A 15 -5.89 9.91 12.46
CA PRO A 15 -5.56 8.53 12.68
C PRO A 15 -4.46 8.17 11.70
N ALA A 16 -3.23 8.56 12.02
CA ALA A 16 -2.05 7.77 11.79
C ALA A 16 -2.17 6.53 12.67
N ALA A 17 -3.24 5.75 12.43
CA ALA A 17 -3.27 4.36 12.77
C ALA A 17 -1.99 3.81 12.15
N ALA A 18 -1.08 3.36 13.01
CA ALA A 18 0.01 2.48 12.61
C ALA A 18 -0.55 1.52 11.56
N PRO A 19 0.16 1.22 10.45
CA PRO A 19 -0.33 0.21 9.54
C PRO A 19 -0.31 -1.11 10.32
N SER A 20 -1.44 -1.43 10.95
CA SER A 20 -1.73 -2.75 11.46
C SER A 20 -1.43 -3.69 10.31
N ALA A 21 -0.70 -4.75 10.63
CA ALA A 21 -0.20 -5.76 9.69
C ALA A 21 -1.32 -6.56 8.96
N ALA A 22 -2.53 -6.02 8.88
CA ALA A 22 -3.68 -6.58 8.21
C ALA A 22 -3.92 -5.84 6.89
N LEU A 23 -4.10 -6.60 5.81
CA LEU A 23 -4.57 -6.08 4.54
C LEU A 23 -5.96 -5.43 4.77
N PRO A 24 -6.13 -4.11 4.56
CA PRO A 24 -7.44 -3.49 4.69
C PRO A 24 -8.39 -4.04 3.61
N ASP A 25 -9.65 -4.29 3.95
CA ASP A 25 -10.66 -4.86 3.02
C ASP A 25 -10.83 -4.04 1.74
N THR A 26 -10.58 -2.73 1.79
CA THR A 26 -10.55 -1.86 0.62
C THR A 26 -9.42 -0.83 0.78
N GLY A 27 -8.66 -0.57 -0.29
CA GLY A 27 -7.57 0.41 -0.26
C GLY A 27 -6.56 0.26 -1.39
N PHE A 28 -5.53 1.11 -1.37
CA PHE A 28 -4.44 1.11 -2.35
C PHE A 28 -3.10 0.82 -1.67
N LEU A 29 -2.42 -0.23 -2.12
CA LEU A 29 -1.11 -0.65 -1.66
C LEU A 29 -0.04 -0.12 -2.60
N ARG A 30 1.02 0.48 -2.04
CA ARG A 30 2.21 0.85 -2.81
C ARG A 30 3.13 -0.34 -3.01
N GLN A 31 4.04 -0.23 -3.95
CA GLN A 31 5.06 -1.25 -4.22
C GLN A 31 5.74 -1.82 -2.95
N PRO A 32 6.30 -1.01 -2.01
CA PRO A 32 6.93 -1.57 -0.82
C PRO A 32 5.96 -2.38 0.06
N GLN A 33 4.69 -1.97 0.16
CA GLN A 33 3.68 -2.73 0.92
C GLN A 33 3.36 -4.05 0.25
N VAL A 34 3.19 -4.06 -1.08
CA VAL A 34 2.98 -5.30 -1.84
C VAL A 34 4.15 -6.28 -1.63
N LEU A 35 5.38 -5.77 -1.64
CA LEU A 35 6.58 -6.59 -1.38
C LEU A 35 6.66 -7.10 0.08
N SER A 36 6.01 -6.45 1.04
CA SER A 36 5.88 -6.95 2.42
C SER A 36 4.93 -8.14 2.51
N PHE A 37 3.87 -8.19 1.70
CA PHE A 37 2.93 -9.31 1.67
C PHE A 37 3.40 -10.44 0.76
N VAL A 38 4.09 -10.11 -0.33
CA VAL A 38 4.61 -11.07 -1.30
C VAL A 38 6.13 -10.92 -1.31
N PRO A 39 6.88 -11.82 -0.64
CA PRO A 39 8.34 -11.71 -0.47
C PRO A 39 9.08 -12.07 -1.77
N ILE A 40 8.86 -11.28 -2.82
CA ILE A 40 9.54 -11.36 -4.12
C ILE A 40 10.35 -10.09 -4.34
N SER A 41 11.30 -10.12 -5.27
CA SER A 41 12.03 -8.90 -5.67
C SER A 41 11.16 -7.97 -6.51
N LYS A 42 11.45 -6.64 -6.46
CA LYS A 42 10.80 -5.62 -7.32
C LYS A 42 10.77 -6.04 -8.80
N SER A 43 11.88 -6.55 -9.33
CA SER A 43 11.97 -6.97 -10.74
C SER A 43 11.03 -8.14 -11.05
N THR A 44 10.90 -9.08 -10.12
CA THR A 44 9.96 -10.22 -10.24
C THR A 44 8.52 -9.75 -10.20
N LEU A 45 8.19 -8.79 -9.33
CA LEU A 45 6.87 -8.17 -9.29
C LEU A 45 6.52 -7.56 -10.65
N TRP A 46 7.39 -6.72 -11.22
CA TRP A 46 7.15 -6.14 -12.55
C TRP A 46 7.04 -7.20 -13.64
N ARG A 47 7.87 -8.24 -13.61
CA ARG A 47 7.78 -9.35 -14.59
C ARG A 47 6.43 -10.07 -14.51
N ARG A 48 5.92 -10.33 -13.30
CA ARG A 48 4.59 -10.96 -13.11
C ARG A 48 3.45 -10.03 -13.52
N VAL A 49 3.58 -8.73 -13.27
CA VAL A 49 2.64 -7.70 -13.76
C VAL A 49 2.61 -7.68 -15.29
N HIS A 50 3.76 -7.69 -15.96
CA HIS A 50 3.84 -7.73 -17.42
C HIS A 50 3.31 -9.05 -17.99
N ALA A 51 3.57 -10.17 -17.29
CA ALA A 51 3.01 -11.49 -17.63
C ALA A 51 1.51 -11.63 -17.29
N ARG A 52 0.86 -10.58 -16.76
CA ARG A 52 -0.53 -10.57 -16.28
C ARG A 52 -0.86 -11.69 -15.28
N THR A 53 0.15 -12.21 -14.60
CA THR A 53 0.02 -13.20 -13.52
C THR A 53 -0.09 -12.53 -12.16
N PHE A 54 0.05 -11.20 -12.10
CA PHE A 54 -0.11 -10.39 -10.90
C PHE A 54 -1.22 -9.35 -11.15
N PRO A 55 -1.96 -8.92 -10.11
CA PRO A 55 -3.01 -7.93 -10.27
C PRO A 55 -2.52 -6.63 -10.91
N GLU A 56 -3.44 -6.01 -11.66
CA GLU A 56 -3.11 -4.87 -12.50
C GLU A 56 -2.73 -3.65 -11.65
N PRO A 57 -1.60 -2.99 -11.93
CA PRO A 57 -1.23 -1.75 -11.28
C PRO A 57 -2.19 -0.62 -11.65
N VAL A 58 -2.78 0.02 -10.66
CA VAL A 58 -3.55 1.26 -10.80
C VAL A 58 -2.60 2.45 -10.73
N LYS A 59 -2.62 3.31 -11.75
CA LYS A 59 -1.84 4.55 -11.78
C LYS A 59 -2.62 5.66 -11.08
N LEU A 60 -2.20 6.02 -9.85
CA LEU A 60 -2.85 7.08 -9.07
C LEU A 60 -2.33 8.47 -9.43
N SER A 61 -1.08 8.58 -9.86
CA SER A 61 -0.45 9.82 -10.32
C SER A 61 0.69 9.52 -11.29
N GLU A 62 1.28 10.56 -11.87
CA GLU A 62 2.31 10.44 -12.91
C GLU A 62 3.48 9.51 -12.53
N ARG A 63 3.86 9.48 -11.24
CA ARG A 63 4.97 8.66 -10.71
C ARG A 63 4.54 7.60 -9.69
N VAL A 64 3.23 7.47 -9.42
CA VAL A 64 2.72 6.64 -8.32
C VAL A 64 1.87 5.50 -8.88
N THR A 65 2.42 4.30 -8.79
CA THR A 65 1.73 3.05 -9.08
C THR A 65 1.30 2.38 -7.78
N VAL A 66 0.04 2.02 -7.70
CA VAL A 66 -0.57 1.34 -6.56
C VAL A 66 -1.32 0.10 -7.03
N TRP A 67 -1.59 -0.83 -6.12
CA TRP A 67 -2.42 -2.00 -6.35
C TRP A 67 -3.62 -1.94 -5.42
N ARG A 68 -4.78 -2.45 -5.85
CA ARG A 68 -5.92 -2.55 -4.93
C ARG A 68 -5.66 -3.67 -3.94
N ALA A 69 -5.96 -3.41 -2.66
CA ALA A 69 -5.81 -4.42 -1.61
C ALA A 69 -6.66 -5.67 -1.89
N GLU A 70 -7.88 -5.51 -2.41
CA GLU A 70 -8.76 -6.62 -2.82
C GLU A 70 -8.13 -7.51 -3.89
N ASP A 71 -7.55 -6.91 -4.94
CA ASP A 71 -6.94 -7.68 -6.03
C ASP A 71 -5.72 -8.48 -5.53
N ILE A 72 -4.93 -7.89 -4.64
CA ILE A 72 -3.78 -8.56 -4.00
C ILE A 72 -4.27 -9.70 -3.11
N ARG A 73 -5.32 -9.49 -2.32
CA ARG A 73 -5.92 -10.52 -1.47
C ARG A 73 -6.42 -11.69 -2.31
N ARG A 74 -7.24 -11.42 -3.34
CA ARG A 74 -7.73 -12.43 -4.29
C ARG A 74 -6.59 -13.19 -4.96
N TRP A 75 -5.52 -12.49 -5.32
CA TRP A 75 -4.35 -13.12 -5.89
C TRP A 75 -3.64 -14.05 -4.88
N ILE A 76 -3.44 -13.61 -3.64
CA ILE A 76 -2.85 -14.45 -2.57
C ILE A 76 -3.73 -15.68 -2.34
N GLU A 77 -5.05 -15.53 -2.30
CA GLU A 77 -6.00 -16.65 -2.18
C GLU A 77 -5.86 -17.63 -3.36
N GLN A 78 -5.78 -17.12 -4.60
CA GLN A 78 -5.55 -17.97 -5.78
C GLN A 78 -4.21 -18.71 -5.76
N GLN A 79 -3.15 -18.09 -5.23
CA GLN A 79 -1.82 -18.73 -5.12
C GLN A 79 -1.73 -19.69 -3.92
N GLY A 80 -2.41 -19.39 -2.81
CA GLY A 80 -2.44 -20.22 -1.60
C GLY A 80 -3.27 -21.50 -1.74
N VAL A 81 -4.05 -21.63 -2.81
CA VAL A 81 -4.75 -22.87 -3.20
C VAL A 81 -3.84 -23.79 -4.04
N ALA A 82 -2.63 -23.36 -4.41
CA ALA A 82 -1.60 -24.26 -4.90
C ALA A 82 -0.91 -24.95 -3.70
N SER A 83 -1.58 -25.99 -3.18
CA SER A 83 -0.91 -27.08 -2.45
C SER A 83 -0.08 -27.95 -3.41
#